data_AF-A0A1G0SK25-F1
#
_entry.id   AF-A0A1G0SK25-F1
#
_cell.length_a   1.000
_cell.length_b   1.000
_cell.length_c   1.000
_cell.angle_alpha   90.00
_cell.angle_beta   90.00
_cell.angle_gamma   90.00
#
_symmetry.space_group_name_H-M   'P 1'
#
loop_
_entity.id
_entity.type
_entity.pdbx_description
1 polymer ?
#
loop_
_entity_poly.entity_id
_entity_poly.type
_entity_poly.pdbx_seq_one_letter_code
_entity_poly.pdbx_strand_id
1 'polypeptide(L)'
;MKRPSLLTLFACIVGAGISLHAQSAQDLGLSRGQTVYVSVYSNILTAPKGIPFSLEATLIIRNTDMTSGLTVTTVDFYDTEGQLVKKFFEQPVSLRPLETKHIYLPEKEARGG
;
A
#
# COMPACT_ATOMS: atom_id res chain seq x y z
N MET A 1 29.27 -59.60 -27.07
CA MET A 1 27.99 -59.08 -27.60
C MET A 1 26.88 -59.33 -26.58
N LYS A 2 26.28 -58.27 -26.04
CA LYS A 2 24.83 -58.11 -25.73
C LYS A 2 24.66 -56.78 -24.99
N ARG A 3 24.28 -55.75 -25.76
CA ARG A 3 23.93 -54.40 -25.29
C ARG A 3 22.55 -54.47 -24.62
N PRO A 4 22.33 -53.94 -23.40
CA PRO A 4 21.00 -53.53 -22.98
C PRO A 4 20.76 -52.13 -23.55
N SER A 5 20.06 -52.03 -24.69
CA SER A 5 18.61 -51.91 -24.84
C SER A 5 18.14 -50.45 -24.65
N LEU A 6 17.95 -49.81 -25.80
CA LEU A 6 17.47 -48.45 -26.07
C LEU A 6 16.05 -48.15 -25.52
N LEU A 7 15.43 -49.08 -24.77
CA LEU A 7 14.06 -48.98 -24.30
C LEU A 7 13.88 -48.09 -23.06
N THR A 8 14.94 -47.77 -22.32
CA THR A 8 14.85 -46.91 -21.13
C THR A 8 14.78 -45.41 -21.46
N LEU A 9 14.88 -45.04 -22.74
CA LEU A 9 14.88 -43.63 -23.18
C LEU A 9 13.51 -43.13 -23.68
N PHE A 10 12.46 -43.95 -23.62
CA PHE A 10 11.12 -43.56 -24.09
C PHE A 10 10.07 -43.38 -22.98
N ALA A 11 10.48 -43.49 -21.71
CA ALA A 11 9.56 -43.40 -20.56
C ALA A 11 9.60 -42.07 -19.79
N CYS A 12 10.38 -41.07 -20.23
CA CYS A 12 10.47 -39.77 -19.55
C CYS A 12 9.80 -38.60 -20.28
N ILE A 13 9.24 -38.80 -21.48
CA ILE A 13 8.66 -37.70 -22.28
C ILE A 13 7.11 -37.69 -22.25
N VAL A 14 6.47 -38.69 -21.64
CA VAL A 14 4.99 -38.75 -21.54
C VAL A 14 4.43 -38.14 -20.24
N GLY A 15 5.30 -37.78 -19.28
CA GLY A 15 4.88 -37.25 -17.98
C GLY A 15 4.90 -35.72 -17.82
N ALA A 16 5.35 -34.97 -18.84
CA ALA A 16 5.42 -33.51 -18.78
C ALA A 16 4.22 -32.87 -19.49
N GLY A 17 3.02 -33.24 -19.08
CA GLY A 17 1.86 -32.37 -19.28
C GLY A 17 2.06 -31.13 -18.44
N ILE A 18 2.77 -30.14 -18.99
CA ILE A 18 2.83 -28.79 -18.43
C ILE A 18 1.39 -28.26 -18.56
N SER A 19 0.57 -28.52 -17.54
CA SER A 19 -0.69 -27.84 -17.37
C SER A 19 -0.38 -26.35 -17.30
N LEU A 20 -0.63 -25.63 -18.40
CA LEU A 20 -0.79 -24.18 -18.40
C LEU A 20 -1.92 -23.87 -17.43
N HIS A 21 -1.59 -23.70 -16.16
CA HIS A 21 -2.47 -23.06 -15.22
C HIS A 21 -2.51 -21.60 -15.63
N ALA A 22 -3.50 -21.23 -16.43
CA ALA A 22 -3.95 -19.85 -16.51
C ALA A 22 -4.39 -19.49 -15.08
N GLN A 23 -3.49 -18.86 -14.32
CA GLN A 23 -3.84 -18.27 -13.04
C GLN A 23 -4.88 -17.20 -13.34
N SER A 24 -6.14 -17.51 -13.05
CA SER A 24 -7.21 -16.51 -13.10
C SER A 24 -6.80 -15.33 -12.24
N ALA A 25 -7.10 -14.12 -12.71
CA ALA A 25 -7.00 -12.92 -11.88
C ALA A 25 -7.65 -13.23 -10.53
N GLN A 26 -6.87 -13.14 -9.45
CA GLN A 26 -7.36 -13.43 -8.12
C GLN A 26 -8.61 -12.57 -7.91
N ASP A 27 -9.71 -13.19 -7.50
CA ASP A 27 -10.87 -12.47 -7.00
C ASP A 27 -10.42 -11.80 -5.70
N LEU A 28 -9.89 -10.58 -5.84
CA LEU A 28 -9.47 -9.75 -4.73
C LEU A 28 -10.75 -9.31 -4.04
N GLY A 29 -11.23 -10.16 -3.12
CA GLY A 29 -12.40 -9.89 -2.32
C GLY A 29 -12.35 -8.47 -1.77
N LEU A 30 -13.44 -7.73 -1.94
CA LEU A 30 -13.52 -6.34 -1.51
C LEU A 30 -13.28 -6.26 0.01
N SER A 31 -12.35 -5.41 0.41
CA SER A 31 -12.12 -5.14 1.83
C SER A 31 -13.33 -4.43 2.42
N ARG A 32 -13.81 -4.90 3.58
CA ARG A 32 -14.87 -4.23 4.36
C ARG A 32 -14.34 -3.02 5.16
N GLY A 33 -13.03 -2.80 5.13
CA GLY A 33 -12.33 -1.77 5.89
C GLY A 33 -10.89 -2.18 6.14
N GLN A 34 -9.97 -1.21 6.13
CA GLN A 34 -8.55 -1.45 6.37
C GLN A 34 -7.89 -0.23 7.01
N THR A 35 -6.85 -0.49 7.80
CA THR A 35 -5.91 0.55 8.22
C THR A 35 -4.83 0.68 7.15
N VAL A 36 -4.66 1.87 6.59
CA VAL A 36 -3.66 2.15 5.55
C VAL A 36 -2.55 3.00 6.15
N TYR A 37 -1.32 2.55 6.00
CA TYR A 37 -0.13 3.34 6.33
C TYR A 37 0.19 4.28 5.16
N VAL A 38 0.39 5.57 5.45
CA VAL A 38 0.79 6.57 4.46
C VAL A 38 2.01 7.31 5.01
N SER A 39 3.13 7.21 4.31
CA SER A 39 4.35 7.93 4.69
C SER A 39 4.25 9.42 4.37
N VAL A 40 4.80 10.25 5.25
CA VAL A 40 4.86 11.71 5.09
C VAL A 40 6.22 12.19 5.55
N TYR A 41 6.99 12.79 4.63
CA TYR A 41 8.29 13.35 4.92
C TYR A 41 8.17 14.80 5.36
N SER A 42 8.67 15.12 6.56
CA SER A 42 8.73 16.50 7.07
C SER A 42 9.86 17.32 6.45
N ASN A 43 10.85 16.66 5.86
CA ASN A 43 11.99 17.31 5.22
C ASN A 43 12.60 16.45 4.12
N ILE A 44 13.34 17.10 3.22
CA ILE A 44 14.20 16.46 2.24
C ILE A 44 15.63 16.95 2.40
N LEU A 45 16.61 16.12 2.05
CA LEU A 45 18.01 16.53 2.06
C LEU A 45 18.37 17.22 0.75
N THR A 46 18.92 18.43 0.86
CA THR A 46 19.31 19.22 -0.32
C THR A 46 20.79 19.05 -0.63
N ALA A 47 21.11 18.69 -1.86
CA ALA A 47 22.49 18.59 -2.37
C ALA A 47 23.12 19.98 -2.58
N PRO A 48 24.46 20.12 -2.51
CA PRO A 48 25.47 19.08 -2.25
C PRO A 48 25.78 18.87 -0.77
N LYS A 49 25.24 19.70 0.14
CA LYS A 49 25.62 19.74 1.57
C LYS A 49 24.72 18.91 2.49
N GLY A 50 23.67 18.28 1.96
CA GLY A 50 22.71 17.49 2.76
C GLY A 50 21.92 18.33 3.76
N ILE A 51 21.67 19.60 3.46
CA ILE A 51 20.95 20.50 4.36
C ILE A 51 19.46 20.11 4.32
N PRO A 52 18.82 19.81 5.46
CA PRO A 52 17.39 19.56 5.51
C PRO A 52 16.60 20.78 5.04
N PHE A 53 15.67 20.56 4.13
CA PHE A 53 14.67 21.53 3.70
C PHE A 53 13.31 21.07 4.21
N SER A 54 12.70 21.88 5.07
CA SER A 54 11.40 21.57 5.67
C SER A 54 10.30 21.61 4.63
N LEU A 55 9.34 20.69 4.74
CA LEU A 55 8.22 20.53 3.84
C LEU A 55 6.90 20.64 4.59
N GLU A 56 5.90 21.16 3.90
CA GLU A 56 4.51 21.00 4.28
C GLU A 56 3.93 19.79 3.56
N ALA A 57 3.00 19.10 4.21
CA ALA A 57 2.34 17.95 3.61
C ALA A 57 0.82 18.04 3.77
N THR A 58 0.10 17.48 2.81
CA THR A 58 -1.35 17.36 2.88
C THR A 58 -1.76 15.93 2.56
N LEU A 59 -2.39 15.27 3.52
CA LEU A 59 -3.06 14.00 3.28
C LEU A 59 -4.45 14.28 2.71
N ILE A 60 -4.73 13.72 1.54
CA ILE A 60 -6.00 13.84 0.84
C ILE A 60 -6.71 12.50 0.87
N ILE A 61 -7.83 12.43 1.57
CA ILE A 61 -8.69 11.24 1.62
C ILE A 61 -9.87 11.49 0.69
N ARG A 62 -9.98 10.70 -0.38
CA ARG A 62 -11.03 10.84 -1.38
C ARG A 62 -11.92 9.59 -1.37
N ASN A 63 -13.21 9.78 -1.15
CA ASN A 63 -14.19 8.76 -1.49
C ASN A 63 -14.37 8.76 -3.01
N THR A 64 -14.05 7.66 -3.68
CA THR A 64 -14.22 7.53 -5.14
C THR A 64 -15.51 6.80 -5.52
N ASP A 65 -16.27 6.31 -4.53
CA ASP A 65 -17.55 5.67 -4.77
C ASP A 65 -18.61 6.72 -5.19
N MET A 66 -19.41 6.37 -6.20
CA MET A 66 -20.45 7.24 -6.76
C MET A 66 -21.76 7.22 -5.97
N THR A 67 -21.92 6.25 -5.07
CA THR A 67 -23.21 5.91 -4.44
C THR A 67 -23.10 5.74 -2.92
N SER A 68 -22.02 5.13 -2.44
CA SER A 68 -21.81 4.80 -1.04
C SER A 68 -20.94 5.83 -0.33
N GLY A 69 -21.22 6.06 0.96
CA GLY A 69 -20.35 6.85 1.82
C GLY A 69 -19.11 6.06 2.26
N LEU A 70 -18.06 6.79 2.65
CA LEU A 70 -16.83 6.25 3.23
C LEU A 70 -16.68 6.79 4.65
N THR A 71 -16.60 5.90 5.64
CA THR A 71 -16.33 6.30 7.03
C THR A 71 -14.84 6.22 7.31
N VAL A 72 -14.24 7.35 7.68
CA VAL A 72 -12.88 7.43 8.20
C VAL A 72 -12.96 7.40 9.72
N THR A 73 -12.52 6.30 10.33
CA THR A 73 -12.61 6.09 11.78
C THR A 73 -11.60 6.94 12.54
N THR A 74 -10.33 6.91 12.11
CA THR A 74 -9.23 7.66 12.71
C THR A 74 -8.23 8.10 11.66
N VAL A 75 -7.47 9.15 11.96
CA VAL A 75 -6.23 9.49 11.27
C VAL A 75 -5.23 9.89 12.34
N ASP A 76 -4.25 9.02 12.51
CA ASP A 76 -3.25 9.09 13.56
C ASP A 76 -1.88 9.30 12.92
N PHE A 77 -1.18 10.34 13.36
CA PHE A 77 0.17 10.67 12.92
C PHE A 77 1.18 10.21 13.95
N TYR A 78 2.14 9.43 13.48
CA TYR A 78 3.22 8.87 14.26
C TYR A 78 4.55 9.46 13.79
N ASP A 79 5.51 9.59 14.71
CA ASP A 79 6.87 9.97 14.35
C ASP A 79 7.68 8.77 13.82
N THR A 80 8.92 9.03 13.43
CA THR A 80 9.85 8.02 12.90
C THR A 80 10.23 6.91 13.90
N GLU A 81 9.96 7.12 15.19
CA GLU A 81 10.17 6.13 16.25
C GLU A 81 8.88 5.33 16.54
N GLY A 82 7.78 5.63 15.83
CA GLY A 82 6.48 5.00 16.01
C GLY A 82 5.68 5.55 17.19
N GLN A 83 6.03 6.71 17.75
CA GLN A 83 5.28 7.32 18.83
C GLN A 83 4.11 8.13 18.26
N LEU A 84 2.94 8.03 18.89
CA LEU A 84 1.76 8.79 18.47
C LEU A 84 1.97 10.28 18.76
N VAL A 85 2.03 11.08 17.70
CA VAL A 85 2.23 12.51 17.77
C VAL A 85 0.91 13.27 17.83
N LYS A 86 -0.04 12.89 16.97
CA LYS A 86 -1.31 13.63 16.82
C LYS A 86 -2.43 12.74 16.31
N LYS A 87 -3.63 12.94 16.87
CA LYS A 87 -4.89 12.45 16.31
C LYS A 87 -5.60 13.59 15.61
N PHE A 88 -5.99 13.42 14.36
CA PHE A 88 -6.66 14.48 13.60
C PHE A 88 -8.18 14.49 13.77
N PHE A 89 -8.79 13.37 14.16
CA PHE A 89 -10.22 13.25 14.41
C PHE A 89 -10.47 12.72 15.83
N GLU A 90 -11.33 13.40 16.59
CA GLU A 90 -11.79 12.94 17.92
C GLU A 90 -12.88 11.87 17.79
N GLN A 91 -13.65 11.92 16.69
CA GLN A 91 -14.74 11.01 16.37
C GLN A 91 -14.70 10.63 14.88
N PRO A 92 -15.25 9.47 14.49
CA PRO A 92 -15.31 9.08 13.09
C PRO A 92 -15.98 10.14 12.20
N VAL A 93 -15.45 10.32 11.00
CA VAL A 93 -15.96 11.28 10.01
C VAL A 93 -16.47 10.50 8.79
N SER A 94 -17.68 10.82 8.35
CA SER A 94 -18.24 10.26 7.11
C SER A 94 -17.95 11.18 5.93
N LEU A 95 -17.54 10.58 4.82
CA LEU A 95 -17.43 11.22 3.50
C LEU A 95 -18.60 10.73 2.64
N ARG A 96 -19.36 11.67 2.09
CA ARG A 96 -20.39 11.38 1.09
C ARG A 96 -19.77 10.81 -0.19
N PRO A 97 -20.58 10.26 -1.10
CA PRO A 97 -20.10 9.87 -2.42
C PRO A 97 -19.31 11.01 -3.08
N LEU A 98 -18.14 10.66 -3.63
CA LEU A 98 -17.22 11.60 -4.29
C LEU A 98 -16.65 12.73 -3.40
N GLU A 99 -16.90 12.72 -2.09
CA GLU A 99 -16.39 13.74 -1.17
C GLU A 99 -14.91 13.53 -0.85
N THR A 100 -14.22 14.65 -0.58
CA THR A 100 -12.79 14.67 -0.26
C THR A 100 -12.55 15.40 1.05
N LYS A 101 -11.64 14.88 1.87
CA LYS A 101 -11.14 15.51 3.09
C LYS A 101 -9.65 15.77 2.98
N HIS A 102 -9.21 16.92 3.46
CA HIS A 102 -7.80 17.28 3.54
C HIS A 102 -7.36 17.36 4.99
N ILE A 103 -6.15 16.88 5.25
CA ILE A 103 -5.48 16.98 6.53
C ILE A 103 -4.13 17.63 6.25
N TYR A 104 -3.93 18.81 6.83
CA TYR A 104 -2.75 19.63 6.61
C TYR A 104 -1.74 19.44 7.75
N LEU A 105 -0.49 19.17 7.35
CA LEU A 105 0.68 19.15 8.21
C LEU A 105 1.55 20.36 7.84
N PRO A 106 1.72 21.32 8.76
CA PRO A 106 2.48 22.55 8.49
C PRO A 106 3.99 22.28 8.44
N GLU A 107 4.75 23.18 7.82
CA GLU A 107 6.22 23.08 7.68
C GLU A 107 6.95 22.83 9.01
N LYS A 108 6.44 23.44 10.08
CA LYS A 108 7.01 23.32 11.43
C LYS A 108 6.88 21.93 12.05
N GLU A 109 6.13 21.02 11.43
CA GLU A 109 5.93 19.66 11.91
C GLU A 109 7.09 18.75 11.47
N ALA A 110 8.18 18.80 12.23
CA ALA A 110 9.45 18.13 11.91
C ALA A 110 9.52 16.64 12.32
N ARG A 111 8.45 16.07 12.89
CA ARG A 111 8.46 14.70 13.45
C ARG A 111 8.18 13.59 12.43
N GLY A 112 7.74 13.94 11.21
CA GLY A 112 7.42 12.97 10.16
C GLY A 112 8.65 12.51 9.38
N GLY A 113 8.65 11.25 8.92
CA GLY A 113 9.67 10.64 8.06
C GLY A 113 9.27 9.23 7.63
#